data_AF-A0A455U9G4-F1
#
_entry.id   AF-A0A455U9G4-F1
#
_cell.length_a   1.000
_cell.length_b   1.000
_cell.length_c   1.000
_cell.angle_alpha   90.00
_cell.angle_beta   90.00
_cell.angle_gamma   90.00
#
_symmetry.space_group_name_H-M   'P 1'
#
loop_
_entity.id
_entity.type
_entity.pdbx_description
1 polymer ?
#
loop_
_entity_poly.entity_id
_entity_poly.type
_entity_poly.pdbx_seq_one_letter_code
_entity_poly.pdbx_strand_id
1 'polypeptide(L)'
;MSNSLNAFCRRIGHTFGDATLLELALTHRSFGGRNNERLEFLGDSIVNFVIAEALFQRFPQAREGQLSPAREVGERPNLGRTGPGNGIR
;
A
#
# COMPACT_ATOMS: atom_id res chain seq x y z
N MET A 1 11.99 -14.45 -23.16
CA MET A 1 11.04 -14.62 -22.04
C MET A 1 10.75 -16.09 -21.84
N SER A 2 10.99 -16.64 -20.65
CA SER A 2 10.59 -18.02 -20.30
C SER A 2 9.06 -18.16 -20.38
N ASN A 3 8.55 -19.33 -20.78
CA ASN A 3 7.11 -19.62 -20.85
C ASN A 3 6.40 -19.37 -19.50
N SER A 4 7.09 -19.62 -18.39
CA SER A 4 6.57 -19.38 -17.04
C SER A 4 6.43 -17.89 -16.71
N LEU A 5 7.39 -17.05 -17.15
CA LEU A 5 7.31 -15.59 -16.97
C LEU A 5 6.16 -14.99 -17.78
N ASN A 6 5.95 -15.46 -19.01
CA ASN A 6 4.81 -15.05 -19.84
C ASN A 6 3.47 -15.43 -19.21
N ALA A 7 3.38 -16.62 -18.61
CA ALA A 7 2.18 -17.04 -17.88
C ALA A 7 1.92 -16.15 -16.66
N PHE A 8 2.98 -15.77 -15.93
CA PHE A 8 2.88 -14.84 -14.81
C PHE A 8 2.40 -13.45 -15.24
N CYS A 9 2.99 -12.87 -16.30
CA CYS A 9 2.56 -11.59 -16.88
C CYS A 9 1.07 -11.58 -17.22
N ARG A 10 0.57 -12.65 -17.84
CA ARG A 10 -0.87 -12.80 -18.12
C ARG A 10 -1.71 -12.84 -16.85
N ARG A 11 -1.24 -13.51 -15.79
CA ARG A 11 -1.96 -13.61 -14.52
C ARG A 11 -2.06 -12.27 -13.79
N ILE A 12 -1.02 -11.45 -13.83
CA ILE A 12 -1.02 -10.11 -13.22
C ILE A 12 -1.61 -9.04 -14.14
N GLY A 13 -1.96 -9.38 -15.39
CA GLY A 13 -2.50 -8.45 -16.38
C GLY A 13 -1.52 -7.37 -16.84
N HIS A 14 -0.22 -7.58 -16.66
CA HIS A 14 0.81 -6.58 -16.95
C HIS A 14 1.95 -7.19 -17.77
N THR A 15 2.29 -6.52 -18.87
CA THR A 15 3.45 -6.84 -19.71
C THR A 15 4.57 -5.88 -19.40
N PHE A 16 5.72 -6.41 -18.97
CA PHE A 16 6.91 -5.60 -18.73
C PHE A 16 7.56 -5.21 -20.06
N GLY A 17 7.87 -3.92 -20.24
CA GLY A 17 8.64 -3.45 -21.38
C GLY A 17 10.08 -3.96 -21.40
N ASP A 18 10.63 -4.24 -20.21
CA ASP A 18 11.94 -4.87 -20.02
C ASP A 18 11.78 -6.15 -19.19
N ALA A 19 12.11 -7.29 -19.81
CA ALA A 19 12.10 -8.62 -19.21
C ALA A 19 12.97 -8.72 -17.95
N THR A 20 14.10 -8.01 -17.93
CA THR A 20 15.09 -8.11 -16.87
C THR A 20 14.57 -7.52 -15.55
N LEU A 21 13.60 -6.60 -15.61
CA LEU A 21 12.93 -6.06 -14.43
C LEU A 21 12.08 -7.11 -13.74
N LEU A 22 11.37 -7.94 -14.52
CA LEU A 22 10.58 -9.04 -13.96
C LEU A 22 11.48 -10.11 -13.34
N GLU A 23 12.57 -10.47 -14.02
CA GLU A 23 13.56 -11.42 -13.49
C GLU A 23 14.20 -10.89 -12.20
N LEU A 24 14.55 -9.60 -12.17
CA LEU A 24 15.10 -8.96 -10.98
C LEU A 24 14.09 -8.94 -9.83
N ALA A 25 12.83 -8.60 -10.08
CA ALA A 25 11.78 -8.58 -9.06
C ALA A 25 11.56 -9.96 -8.41
N LEU A 26 11.74 -11.04 -9.18
CA LEU A 26 11.62 -12.42 -8.72
C LEU A 26 12.94 -12.99 -8.14
N THR A 27 14.03 -12.23 -8.18
CA THR A 27 15.33 -12.67 -7.65
C THR A 27 15.48 -12.27 -6.18
N HIS A 28 15.34 -13.26 -5.30
CA HIS A 28 15.51 -13.06 -3.86
C HIS A 28 16.96 -12.72 -3.49
N ARG A 29 17.14 -11.91 -2.43
CA ARG A 29 18.45 -11.48 -1.90
C ARG A 29 19.44 -12.61 -1.60
N SER A 30 18.96 -13.80 -1.28
CA SER A 30 19.82 -14.98 -1.03
C SER A 30 20.50 -15.54 -2.27
N PHE A 31 20.09 -15.13 -3.47
CA PHE A 31 20.54 -15.71 -4.73
C PHE A 31 21.73 -14.98 -5.38
N GLY A 32 22.12 -13.78 -4.88
CA GLY A 32 23.29 -13.05 -5.37
C GLY A 32 23.25 -11.54 -5.17
N GLY A 33 24.24 -10.85 -5.75
CA GLY A 33 24.45 -9.39 -5.57
C GLY A 33 23.51 -8.47 -6.36
N ARG A 34 22.81 -8.97 -7.38
CA ARG A 34 21.70 -8.25 -8.05
C ARG A 34 20.40 -8.91 -7.63
N ASN A 35 19.65 -8.26 -6.76
CA ASN A 35 18.44 -8.79 -6.14
C ASN A 35 17.29 -7.76 -6.16
N ASN A 36 16.14 -8.17 -5.66
CA ASN A 36 14.94 -7.35 -5.60
C ASN A 36 14.90 -6.32 -4.45
N GLU A 37 15.89 -6.22 -3.55
CA GLU A 37 15.80 -5.37 -2.35
C GLU A 37 15.52 -3.89 -2.70
N ARG A 38 16.13 -3.38 -3.77
CA ARG A 38 15.88 -2.01 -4.24
C ARG A 38 14.48 -1.82 -4.82
N LEU A 39 13.95 -2.84 -5.49
CA LEU A 39 12.60 -2.82 -6.05
C LEU A 39 11.55 -2.96 -4.94
N GLU A 40 11.82 -3.77 -3.92
CA GLU A 40 10.99 -3.93 -2.73
C GLU A 40 10.88 -2.61 -1.97
N PHE A 41 12.00 -1.94 -1.69
CA PHE A 41 12.00 -0.62 -1.03
C PHE A 41 11.18 0.44 -1.79
N LEU A 42 11.31 0.47 -3.11
CA LEU A 42 10.52 1.37 -3.96
C LEU A 42 9.04 0.98 -3.95
N GLY A 43 8.73 -0.32 -4.06
CA GLY A 43 7.39 -0.86 -4.01
C GLY A 43 6.66 -0.52 -2.72
N ASP A 44 7.32 -0.71 -1.58
CA ASP A 44 6.78 -0.37 -0.26
C ASP A 44 6.41 1.10 -0.15
N SER A 45 7.26 1.99 -0.66
CA SER A 45 7.01 3.43 -0.66
C SER A 45 5.78 3.79 -1.50
N ILE A 46 5.61 3.18 -2.67
CA ILE A 46 4.46 3.39 -3.56
C ILE A 46 3.17 2.84 -2.93
N VAL A 47 3.21 1.62 -2.38
CA VAL A 47 2.05 1.01 -1.72
C VAL A 47 1.62 1.86 -0.52
N ASN A 48 2.56 2.31 0.30
CA ASN A 48 2.29 3.19 1.43
C ASN A 48 1.68 4.53 0.97
N PHE A 49 2.17 5.10 -0.12
CA PHE A 49 1.60 6.31 -0.70
C PHE A 49 0.15 6.11 -1.15
N VAL A 50 -0.14 5.05 -1.92
CA VAL A 50 -1.51 4.78 -2.41
C VAL A 50 -2.47 4.52 -1.25
N ILE A 51 -2.03 3.80 -0.21
CA ILE A 51 -2.83 3.60 1.00
C ILE A 51 -3.06 4.93 1.71
N ALA A 52 -2.01 5.72 1.93
CA ALA A 52 -2.12 7.02 2.60
C ALA A 52 -3.05 7.98 1.84
N GLU A 53 -2.98 8.02 0.52
CA GLU A 53 -3.90 8.78 -0.33
C GLU A 53 -5.34 8.29 -0.17
N ALA A 54 -5.58 6.98 -0.24
CA ALA A 54 -6.91 6.41 -0.06
C ALA A 54 -7.50 6.74 1.32
N LEU A 55 -6.68 6.69 2.38
CA LEU A 55 -7.09 7.05 3.73
C LEU A 55 -7.38 8.55 3.86
N PHE A 56 -6.52 9.39 3.28
CA PHE A 56 -6.70 10.84 3.27
C PHE A 56 -8.01 11.25 2.59
N GLN A 57 -8.34 10.64 1.45
CA GLN A 57 -9.59 10.89 0.74
C GLN A 57 -10.82 10.35 1.50
N ARG A 58 -10.68 9.21 2.17
CA ARG A 58 -11.79 8.55 2.88
C ARG A 58 -12.12 9.18 4.23
N PHE A 59 -11.14 9.80 4.89
CA PHE A 59 -11.29 10.43 6.20
C PHE A 59 -10.82 11.90 6.20
N PRO A 60 -11.51 12.81 5.48
CA PRO A 60 -11.10 14.21 5.36
C PRO A 60 -11.14 15.00 6.69
N GLN A 61 -11.78 14.44 7.72
CA GLN A 61 -11.88 15.04 9.06
C GLN A 61 -10.92 14.38 10.08
N ALA A 62 -10.15 13.37 9.68
CA ALA A 62 -9.19 12.70 10.56
C ALA A 62 -7.96 13.59 10.76
N ARG A 63 -7.46 13.63 12.00
CA ARG A 63 -6.21 14.31 12.33
C ARG A 63 -5.03 13.44 11.87
N GLU A 64 -3.89 14.06 11.57
CA GLU A 64 -2.67 13.40 11.05
C GLU A 64 -2.31 12.09 11.79
N GLY A 65 -2.43 12.07 13.12
CA GLY A 65 -2.15 10.88 13.94
C GLY A 65 -3.16 9.73 13.87
N GLN A 66 -4.30 9.91 13.18
CA GLN A 66 -5.35 8.91 12.97
C GLN A 66 -5.31 8.29 11.56
N LEU A 67 -4.57 8.90 10.63
CA LEU A 67 -4.42 8.42 9.24
C LEU A 67 -3.28 7.40 9.07
N SER A 68 -2.61 7.00 10.16
CA SER A 68 -1.55 6.00 10.11
C SER A 68 -2.12 4.59 9.91
N PRO A 69 -1.68 3.84 8.89
CA PRO A 69 -2.21 2.49 8.58
C PRO A 69 -2.16 1.50 9.76
N ALA A 70 -1.19 1.67 10.66
CA ALA A 70 -1.01 0.80 11.83
C ALA A 70 -2.06 1.03 12.93
N ARG A 71 -2.73 2.19 12.97
CA ARG A 71 -3.68 2.56 14.05
C ARG A 71 -5.14 2.28 13.70
N GLU A 72 -5.49 2.26 12.42
CA GLU A 72 -6.87 1.99 11.98
C GLU A 72 -7.33 0.55 12.26
N VAL A 73 -6.40 -0.41 12.27
CA VAL A 73 -6.71 -1.82 12.62
C VAL A 73 -7.04 -1.98 14.11
N GLY A 74 -6.58 -1.06 14.97
CA GLY A 74 -6.71 -1.17 16.43
C GLY A 74 -7.81 -0.33 17.05
N GLU A 75 -8.17 0.81 16.44
CA GLU A 75 -9.10 1.75 17.05
C GLU A 75 -10.27 2.03 16.12
N ARG A 76 -11.44 1.47 16.46
CA ARG A 76 -12.72 1.97 15.93
C ARG A 76 -12.76 3.47 16.25
N PRO A 77 -12.83 4.37 15.26
CA PRO A 77 -12.93 5.79 15.56
C PRO A 77 -14.25 5.99 16.29
N ASN A 78 -14.16 6.34 17.57
CA ASN A 78 -15.32 6.77 18.36
C ASN A 78 -15.73 8.14 17.81
N LEU A 79 -16.57 8.13 16.77
CA LEU A 79 -17.26 9.32 16.29
C LEU A 79 -18.10 9.83 17.46
N GLY A 80 -17.59 10.86 18.13
CA GLY A 80 -18.22 11.48 19.28
C GLY A 80 -19.68 11.82 18.96
N ARG A 81 -20.58 11.30 19.80
CA ARG A 81 -21.94 11.81 19.94
C ARG A 81 -21.86 13.22 20.53
N THR A 82 -21.72 14.24 19.71
CA THR A 82 -22.15 15.60 20.05
C THR A 82 -23.62 15.73 19.65
N GLY A 83 -24.52 15.37 20.57
CA GLY A 83 -25.91 15.82 20.50
C GLY A 83 -25.97 17.30 20.88
N PRO A 84 -26.82 18.11 20.24
CA PRO A 84 -26.91 19.53 20.53
C PRO A 84 -27.47 19.75 21.93
N GLY A 85 -26.98 20.79 22.59
CA GLY A 85 -27.41 21.18 23.93
C GLY A 85 -28.92 21.32 24.03
N ASN A 86 -29.45 20.93 25.18
CA ASN A 86 -30.72 21.45 25.65
C ASN A 86 -30.52 21.99 27.05
N GLY A 87 -30.17 23.27 27.11
CA GLY A 87 -30.43 24.08 28.29
C GLY A 87 -31.90 24.45 28.25
N ILE A 88 -32.70 23.87 29.15
CA ILE A 88 -33.92 24.49 29.64
C ILE A 88 -34.04 24.09 31.12
N ARG A 89 -34.42 25.11 31.91
CA ARG A 89 -34.68 25.12 33.34
C ARG A 89 -35.38 23.89 33.91
#